data_AF-A0A927YQU1-F1
#
_entry.id   AF-A0A927YQU1-F1
#
_cell.length_a   1.000
_cell.length_b   1.000
_cell.length_c   1.000
_cell.angle_alpha   90.00
_cell.angle_beta   90.00
_cell.angle_gamma   90.00
#
_symmetry.space_group_name_H-M   'P 1'
#
loop_
_entity.id
_entity.type
_entity.pdbx_description
1 polymer ?
#
loop_
_entity_poly.entity_id
_entity_poly.type
_entity_poly.pdbx_seq_one_letter_code
_entity_poly.pdbx_strand_id
1 'polypeptide(L)'
;MTSIELQLCDIQGRLFKLSARRGISSAEFIKVFMKSTTAKALDSTYYNRMQWAGEEYLLEEVIDEAGERFEKQGEVYTDELIYWIGYIYRYWHYVTRESSKEIYKYAPVKIMKQNYERLYMMTAEEVIVQLREKN
;
A
#
# COMPACT_ATOMS: atom_id res chain seq x y z
N MET A 1 -17.98 0.20 -4.97
CA MET A 1 -16.64 0.17 -5.56
C MET A 1 -16.74 -0.43 -6.96
N THR A 2 -16.02 0.12 -7.93
CA THR A 2 -16.08 -0.28 -9.35
C THR A 2 -15.04 -1.35 -9.67
N SER A 3 -15.18 -2.03 -10.82
CA SER A 3 -14.20 -3.02 -11.26
C SER A 3 -12.80 -2.44 -11.44
N ILE A 4 -12.68 -1.17 -11.82
CA ILE A 4 -11.38 -0.51 -12.01
C ILE A 4 -10.73 -0.14 -10.66
N GLU A 5 -11.52 0.27 -9.67
CA GLU A 5 -11.03 0.52 -8.30
C GLU A 5 -10.48 -0.78 -7.67
N LEU A 6 -11.13 -1.92 -7.90
CA LEU A 6 -10.64 -3.23 -7.48
C LEU A 6 -9.32 -3.62 -8.15
N GLN A 7 -9.21 -3.38 -9.47
CA GLN A 7 -7.96 -3.62 -10.19
C GLN A 7 -6.81 -2.76 -9.66
N LEU A 8 -7.08 -1.50 -9.30
CA LEU A 8 -6.07 -0.62 -8.70
C LEU A 8 -5.64 -1.08 -7.30
N CYS A 9 -6.55 -1.68 -6.52
CA CYS A 9 -6.18 -2.33 -5.25
C CYS A 9 -5.22 -3.51 -5.47
N ASP A 10 -5.53 -4.35 -6.45
CA ASP A 10 -4.70 -5.49 -6.83
C ASP A 10 -3.32 -5.06 -7.37
N ILE A 11 -3.27 -4.01 -8.21
CA ILE A 11 -2.02 -3.41 -8.71
C ILE A 11 -1.14 -2.93 -7.55
N GLN A 12 -1.69 -2.22 -6.57
CA GLN A 12 -0.90 -1.78 -5.41
C GLN A 12 -0.43 -2.97 -4.55
N GLY A 13 -1.26 -3.99 -4.36
CA GLY A 13 -0.85 -5.22 -3.68
C GLY A 13 0.31 -5.92 -4.40
N ARG A 14 0.22 -6.04 -5.73
CA ARG A 14 1.27 -6.65 -6.58
C ARG A 14 2.55 -5.82 -6.59
N LEU A 15 2.45 -4.50 -6.63
CA LEU A 15 3.57 -3.58 -6.51
C LEU A 15 4.33 -3.80 -5.20
N PHE A 16 3.61 -3.94 -4.09
CA PHE A 16 4.21 -4.20 -2.78
C PHE A 16 4.90 -5.56 -2.76
N LYS A 17 4.25 -6.58 -3.30
CA LYS A 17 4.86 -7.91 -3.47
C LYS A 17 6.13 -7.87 -4.34
N LEU A 18 6.15 -7.05 -5.39
CA LEU A 18 7.32 -6.86 -6.23
C LEU A 18 8.49 -6.22 -5.45
N SER A 19 8.23 -5.25 -4.57
CA SER A 19 9.29 -4.63 -3.77
C SER A 19 9.91 -5.64 -2.79
N ALA A 20 9.10 -6.48 -2.14
CA ALA A 20 9.60 -7.57 -1.30
C ALA A 20 10.47 -8.56 -2.09
N ARG A 21 10.05 -8.95 -3.29
CA ARG A 21 10.83 -9.83 -4.18
C ARG A 21 12.16 -9.24 -4.63
N ARG A 22 12.27 -7.91 -4.69
CA ARG A 22 13.53 -7.20 -4.93
C ARG A 22 14.41 -7.07 -3.68
N GLY A 23 14.02 -7.69 -2.57
CA GLY A 23 14.79 -7.70 -1.32
C GLY A 23 14.76 -6.37 -0.58
N ILE A 24 13.75 -5.52 -0.85
CA ILE A 24 13.60 -4.21 -0.23
C ILE A 24 12.92 -4.36 1.13
N SER A 25 13.43 -3.63 2.14
CA SER A 25 12.80 -3.47 3.45
C SER A 25 11.31 -3.13 3.32
N SER A 26 10.44 -4.05 3.73
CA SER A 26 8.99 -3.92 3.52
C SER A 26 8.41 -2.77 4.33
N ALA A 27 8.85 -2.61 5.58
CA ALA A 27 8.38 -1.54 6.45
C ALA A 27 8.76 -0.15 5.91
N GLU A 28 9.99 0.02 5.42
CA GLU A 28 10.45 1.30 4.89
C GLU A 28 9.80 1.60 3.54
N PHE A 29 9.71 0.60 2.64
CA PHE A 29 9.03 0.78 1.36
C PHE A 29 7.58 1.21 1.54
N ILE A 30 6.81 0.52 2.40
CA ILE A 30 5.40 0.85 2.64
C ILE A 30 5.28 2.28 3.18
N LYS A 31 6.11 2.66 4.14
CA LYS A 31 6.12 4.00 4.74
C LYS A 31 6.44 5.09 3.72
N VAL A 32 7.44 4.85 2.87
CA VAL A 32 7.86 5.77 1.80
C VAL A 32 6.75 5.87 0.76
N PHE A 33 6.26 4.74 0.26
CA PHE A 33 5.18 4.67 -0.72
C PHE A 33 3.96 5.45 -0.25
N MET A 34 3.46 5.18 0.97
CA MET A 34 2.24 5.81 1.48
C MET A 34 2.37 7.34 1.68
N LYS A 35 3.59 7.88 1.66
CA LYS A 35 3.88 9.32 1.74
C LYS A 35 4.35 9.92 0.42
N SER A 36 4.53 9.09 -0.62
CA SER A 36 5.09 9.48 -1.91
C SER A 36 4.13 10.31 -2.74
N THR A 37 4.68 11.03 -3.72
CA THR A 37 3.90 11.68 -4.78
C THR A 37 3.17 10.67 -5.66
N THR A 38 3.75 9.47 -5.86
CA THR A 38 3.10 8.35 -6.55
C THR A 38 1.79 7.95 -5.89
N ALA A 39 1.78 7.74 -4.57
CA ALA A 39 0.55 7.43 -3.85
C ALA A 39 -0.47 8.57 -3.93
N LYS A 40 -0.02 9.83 -3.86
CA LYS A 40 -0.88 11.01 -4.04
C LYS A 40 -1.49 11.10 -5.45
N ALA A 41 -0.74 10.72 -6.47
CA ALA A 41 -1.23 10.64 -7.84
C ALA A 41 -2.28 9.53 -8.00
N LEU A 42 -2.06 8.36 -7.38
CA LEU A 42 -3.05 7.27 -7.33
C LEU A 42 -4.31 7.60 -6.53
N ASP A 43 -4.20 8.47 -5.51
CA ASP A 43 -5.34 9.00 -4.76
C ASP A 43 -6.21 9.96 -5.61
N SER A 44 -5.66 10.51 -6.71
CA SER A 44 -6.31 11.53 -7.52
C SER A 44 -7.12 10.92 -8.67
N THR A 45 -8.43 11.16 -8.69
CA THR A 45 -9.36 10.64 -9.71
C THR A 45 -9.14 11.18 -11.12
N TYR A 46 -8.52 12.34 -11.27
CA TYR A 46 -8.41 13.07 -12.55
C TYR A 46 -7.07 12.88 -13.29
N TYR A 47 -6.02 12.40 -12.62
CA TYR A 47 -4.64 12.39 -13.12
C TYR A 47 -4.08 10.99 -13.33
N ASN A 48 -4.94 10.03 -13.67
CA ASN A 48 -4.55 8.62 -13.62
C ASN A 48 -3.85 8.15 -14.91
N ARG A 49 -2.79 8.86 -15.32
CA ARG A 49 -1.80 8.37 -16.30
C ARG A 49 -1.17 7.05 -15.80
N MET A 50 -1.12 6.89 -14.48
CA MET A 50 -0.66 5.70 -13.78
C MET A 50 -1.59 4.47 -13.89
N GLN A 51 -2.84 4.58 -14.40
CA GLN A 51 -3.66 3.37 -14.65
C GLN A 51 -3.02 2.41 -15.65
N TRP A 52 -2.15 2.96 -16.51
CA TRP A 52 -1.46 2.23 -17.57
C TRP A 52 0.02 2.01 -17.27
N ALA A 53 0.52 2.52 -16.14
CA ALA A 53 1.89 2.28 -15.71
C ALA A 53 1.99 0.88 -15.10
N GLY A 54 2.89 0.04 -15.62
CA GLY A 54 3.18 -1.26 -15.03
C GLY A 54 3.72 -1.13 -13.60
N GLU A 55 3.54 -2.18 -12.79
CA GLU A 55 3.99 -2.19 -11.39
C GLU A 55 5.50 -1.91 -11.27
N GLU A 56 6.29 -2.34 -12.27
CA GLU A 56 7.74 -2.06 -12.31
C GLU A 56 8.05 -0.57 -12.44
N TYR A 57 7.31 0.16 -13.28
CA TYR A 57 7.51 1.60 -13.45
C TYR A 57 7.16 2.37 -12.18
N LEU A 58 6.03 2.03 -11.55
CA LEU A 58 5.61 2.62 -10.28
C LEU A 58 6.63 2.35 -9.18
N LEU A 59 7.26 1.17 -9.18
CA LEU A 59 8.29 0.83 -8.22
C LEU A 59 9.54 1.69 -8.41
N GLU A 60 10.02 1.85 -9.65
CA GLU A 60 11.17 2.72 -9.94
C GLU A 60 10.88 4.17 -9.56
N GLU A 61 9.71 4.74 -9.90
CA GLU A 61 9.38 6.12 -9.54
C GLU A 61 9.42 6.35 -8.02
N VAL A 62 8.93 5.38 -7.23
CA VAL A 62 8.94 5.48 -5.76
C VAL A 62 10.37 5.37 -5.22
N ILE A 63 11.20 4.50 -5.80
CA ILE A 63 12.60 4.35 -5.41
C ILE A 63 13.40 5.62 -5.77
N ASP A 64 13.19 6.16 -6.97
CA ASP A 64 13.82 7.38 -7.46
C ASP A 64 13.39 8.59 -6.62
N GLU A 65 12.11 8.70 -6.26
CA GLU A 65 11.60 9.74 -5.34
C GLU A 65 12.25 9.64 -3.96
N ALA A 66 12.45 8.42 -3.46
CA ALA A 66 13.09 8.17 -2.17
C ALA A 66 14.59 8.48 -2.16
N GLY A 67 15.26 8.34 -3.31
CA GLY A 67 16.68 8.60 -3.50
C GLY A 67 17.57 7.79 -2.57
N GLU A 68 18.76 8.34 -2.24
CA GLU A 68 19.78 7.66 -1.43
C GLU A 68 19.35 7.37 0.03
N ARG A 69 18.24 7.95 0.50
CA ARG A 69 17.70 7.73 1.85
C ARG A 69 16.93 6.42 1.97
N PHE A 70 16.78 5.70 0.87
CA PHE A 70 16.02 4.47 0.81
C PHE A 70 16.83 3.30 1.38
N GLU A 71 16.53 2.92 2.62
CA GLU A 71 17.11 1.73 3.24
C GLU A 71 16.56 0.47 2.58
N LYS A 72 17.32 -0.08 1.63
CA LYS A 72 16.99 -1.37 1.01
C LYS A 72 17.11 -2.53 2.00
N GLN A 73 17.97 -2.41 3.00
CA GLN A 73 18.20 -3.46 3.99
C GLN A 73 17.16 -3.40 5.12
N GLY A 74 16.57 -4.54 5.43
CA GLY A 74 15.59 -4.66 6.50
C GLY A 74 14.80 -5.96 6.42
N GLU A 75 13.78 -6.06 7.26
CA GLU A 75 12.86 -7.19 7.21
C GLU A 75 12.03 -7.17 5.92
N VAL A 76 12.06 -8.28 5.20
CA VAL A 76 11.22 -8.52 4.02
C VAL A 76 10.03 -9.39 4.45
N TYR A 77 8.82 -8.90 4.22
CA TYR A 77 7.58 -9.59 4.55
C TYR A 77 7.27 -10.69 3.52
N THR A 78 6.44 -11.65 3.92
CA THR A 78 5.96 -12.67 2.97
C THR A 78 5.13 -12.03 1.86
N ASP A 79 5.13 -12.68 0.69
CA ASP A 79 4.36 -12.25 -0.49
C ASP A 79 2.88 -12.00 -0.13
N GLU A 80 2.30 -12.82 0.75
CA GLU A 80 0.90 -12.75 1.18
C GLU A 80 0.63 -11.57 2.11
N LEU A 81 1.48 -11.38 3.13
CA LEU A 81 1.35 -10.29 4.08
C LEU A 81 1.48 -8.94 3.37
N ILE A 82 2.52 -8.77 2.55
CA ILE A 82 2.80 -7.48 1.94
C ILE A 82 1.77 -7.11 0.87
N TYR A 83 1.29 -8.11 0.12
CA TYR A 83 0.19 -7.94 -0.83
C TYR A 83 -1.08 -7.50 -0.09
N TRP A 84 -1.42 -8.18 1.01
CA TRP A 84 -2.60 -7.85 1.82
C TRP A 84 -2.53 -6.41 2.34
N ILE A 85 -1.39 -5.97 2.85
CA ILE A 85 -1.21 -4.58 3.32
C ILE A 85 -1.46 -3.57 2.19
N GLY A 86 -0.84 -3.79 1.02
CA GLY A 86 -1.01 -2.90 -0.14
C GLY A 86 -2.45 -2.84 -0.62
N TYR A 87 -3.11 -3.99 -0.69
CA TYR A 87 -4.51 -4.10 -1.09
C TYR A 87 -5.44 -3.35 -0.13
N ILE A 88 -5.31 -3.58 1.18
CA ILE A 88 -6.17 -2.95 2.19
C ILE A 88 -6.01 -1.43 2.19
N TYR A 89 -4.80 -0.90 2.06
CA TYR A 89 -4.60 0.55 2.03
C TYR A 89 -5.30 1.22 0.85
N ARG A 90 -5.23 0.63 -0.35
CA ARG A 90 -5.91 1.19 -1.52
C ARG A 90 -7.42 1.03 -1.43
N TYR A 91 -7.89 -0.11 -0.92
CA TYR A 91 -9.32 -0.34 -0.66
C TYR A 91 -9.86 0.71 0.32
N TRP A 92 -9.12 0.97 1.40
CA TRP A 92 -9.47 1.98 2.40
C TRP A 92 -9.64 3.35 1.74
N HIS A 93 -8.68 3.77 0.90
CA HIS A 93 -8.80 5.03 0.16
C HIS A 93 -10.09 5.11 -0.67
N TYR A 94 -10.49 4.05 -1.37
CA TYR A 94 -11.71 4.10 -2.18
C TYR A 94 -13.00 4.14 -1.36
N VAL A 95 -13.01 3.52 -0.18
CA VAL A 95 -14.17 3.52 0.72
C VAL A 95 -14.30 4.84 1.47
N THR A 96 -13.21 5.39 2.01
CA THR A 96 -13.27 6.56 2.90
C THR A 96 -12.89 7.87 2.22
N ARG A 97 -12.26 7.82 1.04
CA ARG A 97 -11.67 8.96 0.31
C ARG A 97 -10.57 9.69 1.08
N GLU A 98 -10.04 9.07 2.13
CA GLU A 98 -8.87 9.56 2.86
C GLU A 98 -7.60 9.36 2.02
N SER A 99 -6.66 10.30 2.07
CA SER A 99 -5.40 10.13 1.36
C SER A 99 -4.58 8.97 1.94
N SER A 100 -3.72 8.37 1.11
CA SER A 100 -2.77 7.34 1.53
C SER A 100 -1.98 7.77 2.78
N LYS A 101 -1.59 9.04 2.85
CA LYS A 101 -0.87 9.61 4.00
C LYS A 101 -1.70 9.59 5.29
N GLU A 102 -3.00 9.90 5.23
CA GLU A 102 -3.87 9.88 6.40
C GLU A 102 -4.16 8.44 6.84
N ILE A 103 -4.42 7.53 5.89
CA ILE A 103 -4.62 6.10 6.17
C ILE A 103 -3.41 5.51 6.89
N TYR A 104 -2.20 5.85 6.45
CA TYR A 104 -0.97 5.38 7.10
C TYR A 104 -0.79 5.90 8.53
N LYS A 105 -1.38 7.05 8.89
CA LYS A 105 -1.37 7.53 10.28
C LYS A 105 -2.27 6.68 11.17
N TYR A 106 -3.44 6.27 10.69
CA TYR A 106 -4.34 5.39 11.43
C TYR A 106 -3.77 3.98 11.54
N ALA A 107 -3.30 3.41 10.43
CA ALA A 107 -2.80 2.05 10.40
C ALA A 107 -1.36 2.01 9.86
N PRO A 108 -0.34 2.39 10.67
CA PRO A 108 1.05 2.20 10.30
C PRO A 108 1.35 0.73 10.00
N VAL A 109 2.38 0.47 9.19
CA VAL A 109 2.76 -0.90 8.77
C VAL A 109 2.94 -1.88 9.95
N LYS A 110 3.43 -1.38 11.09
CA LYS A 110 3.57 -2.17 12.33
C LYS A 110 2.23 -2.67 12.85
N ILE A 111 1.20 -1.82 12.84
CA ILE A 111 -0.17 -2.18 13.27
C ILE A 111 -0.77 -3.19 12.30
N MET A 112 -0.58 -2.97 10.99
CA MET A 112 -1.04 -3.91 9.96
C MET A 112 -0.44 -5.30 10.15
N LYS A 113 0.89 -5.38 10.30
CA LYS A 113 1.60 -6.65 10.54
C LYS A 113 1.12 -7.35 11.80
N GLN A 114 1.01 -6.62 12.92
CA GLN A 114 0.59 -7.19 14.21
C GLN A 114 -0.84 -7.76 14.18
N ASN A 115 -1.71 -7.19 13.35
CA ASN A 115 -3.10 -7.64 13.26
C ASN A 115 -3.34 -8.61 12.09
N TYR A 116 -2.33 -8.93 11.27
CA TYR A 116 -2.50 -9.74 10.06
C TYR A 116 -3.16 -11.09 10.35
N GLU A 117 -2.62 -11.88 11.28
CA GLU A 117 -3.16 -13.21 11.61
C GLU A 117 -4.61 -13.17 12.10
N ARG A 118 -5.02 -12.06 12.74
CA ARG A 118 -6.41 -11.87 13.20
C ARG A 118 -7.34 -11.45 12.08
N LEU A 119 -6.83 -10.69 11.11
CA LEU A 119 -7.63 -9.95 10.14
C LEU A 119 -7.59 -10.52 8.72
N TYR A 120 -6.65 -11.42 8.40
CA TYR A 120 -6.43 -11.88 7.02
C TYR A 120 -7.62 -12.67 6.42
N MET A 121 -8.45 -13.28 7.26
CA MET A 121 -9.67 -14.00 6.82
C MET A 121 -10.89 -13.08 6.65
N MET A 122 -10.80 -11.84 7.13
CA MET A 122 -11.92 -10.89 7.06
C MET A 122 -11.97 -10.20 5.70
N THR A 123 -13.13 -9.67 5.37
CA THR A 123 -13.30 -8.79 4.20
C THR A 123 -12.55 -7.47 4.42
N ALA A 124 -12.13 -6.81 3.34
CA ALA A 124 -11.41 -5.54 3.43
C ALA A 124 -12.19 -4.47 4.22
N GLU A 125 -13.52 -4.46 4.13
CA GLU A 125 -14.40 -3.55 4.86
C GLU A 125 -14.35 -3.78 6.37
N GLU A 126 -14.47 -5.04 6.80
CA GLU A 126 -14.35 -5.43 8.21
C GLU A 126 -12.97 -5.08 8.78
N VAL A 127 -11.91 -5.30 7.99
CA VAL A 127 -10.54 -4.92 8.36
C VAL A 127 -10.45 -3.43 8.62
N ILE A 128 -10.99 -2.59 7.73
CA ILE A 128 -10.97 -1.13 7.88
C ILE A 128 -11.72 -0.70 9.13
N VAL A 129 -12.92 -1.24 9.39
CA VAL A 129 -13.68 -0.95 10.61
C VAL A 129 -12.87 -1.31 11.85
N GLN A 130 -12.31 -2.51 11.90
CA GLN A 130 -11.51 -2.99 13.03
C GLN A 130 -10.25 -2.16 13.29
N LEU A 131 -9.60 -1.64 12.24
CA LEU A 131 -8.43 -0.78 12.35
C LEU A 131 -8.76 0.65 12.78
N ARG A 132 -9.98 1.12 12.49
CA ARG A 132 -10.47 2.43 12.92
C ARG A 132 -10.97 2.43 14.36
N GLU A 133 -11.63 1.39 14.82
CA GLU A 133 -12.13 1.31 16.21
C GLU A 133 -11.02 1.30 17.27
N LYS A 134 -9.80 0.91 16.88
CA LYS A 134 -8.65 0.78 17.79
C LYS A 134 -7.76 2.02 17.88
N ASN A 135 -8.09 3.11 17.18
CA ASN A 135 -7.35 4.39 17.19
C ASN A 135 -8.27 5.57 17.44
#